data_AF-A0A147DRL7-F1
#
_entry.id   AF-A0A147DRL7-F1
#
_cell.length_a   1.000
_cell.length_b   1.000
_cell.length_c   1.000
_cell.angle_alpha   90.00
_cell.angle_beta   90.00
_cell.angle_gamma   90.00
#
_symmetry.space_group_name_H-M   'P 1'
#
loop_
_entity.id
_entity.type
_entity.pdbx_description
1 polymer ?
#
loop_
_entity_poly.entity_id
_entity_poly.type
_entity_poly.pdbx_seq_one_letter_code
_entity_poly.pdbx_strand_id
1 'polypeptide(L)'
;MTTSAPVRADETATHREILQQPDSWQRLVASLDDRRAELDAFLQPLLADPELRIVLTGAGTSAFVGDIASVDLRRHLGRRVESIATTDVVADPHGSLGDPGRVLLVSFARSGNSPESVAATRVVDDVAPGTHHLVVTCDSAGALAREHRGKEGSFVLEMPSETNDTGFAMTSSFSTMLLAVLLAFRPELVAGTGALVAAARTIAGLEARIASLAEGTERVVYLGSGALQGLARESALKLLELTAGGVVSFFDTPLGFRHGPKAVAGAHTLVVVYGSADPYTARYDADILRELRADGAVRVVSVGGEADDERSFPLDDLAGLDDALRSVALVGFAQLLALATSVAHGCTPDNPFPGGTVNRVVQGVTIHDHREGAARP
;
A
#
# COMPACT_ATOMS: atom_id res chain seq x y z
N MET A 1 -11.74 -2.88 38.67
CA MET A 1 -11.07 -2.83 37.35
C MET A 1 -11.21 -4.22 36.74
N THR A 2 -12.15 -4.39 35.80
CA THR A 2 -12.28 -5.64 35.05
C THR A 2 -11.13 -5.70 34.07
N THR A 3 -10.12 -6.52 34.37
CA THR A 3 -9.08 -6.90 33.41
C THR A 3 -9.77 -7.65 32.29
N SER A 4 -9.97 -7.01 31.13
CA SER A 4 -10.39 -7.71 29.92
C SER A 4 -9.38 -8.80 29.60
N ALA A 5 -9.86 -9.96 29.13
CA ALA A 5 -8.98 -11.02 28.67
C ALA A 5 -8.03 -10.49 27.56
N PRO A 6 -6.78 -10.97 27.49
CA PRO A 6 -5.87 -10.57 26.43
C PRO A 6 -6.47 -10.94 25.07
N VAL A 7 -6.43 -9.99 24.13
CA VAL A 7 -6.90 -10.20 22.75
C VAL A 7 -6.00 -11.23 22.08
N ARG A 8 -6.59 -12.20 21.38
CA ARG A 8 -5.84 -13.16 20.58
C ARG A 8 -5.87 -12.76 19.11
N ALA A 9 -4.73 -12.87 18.44
CA ALA A 9 -4.60 -12.49 17.04
C ALA A 9 -5.61 -13.22 16.14
N ASP A 10 -5.75 -14.54 16.33
CA ASP A 10 -6.62 -15.44 15.55
C ASP A 10 -8.13 -15.18 15.71
N GLU A 11 -8.52 -14.31 16.66
CA GLU A 11 -9.91 -13.93 16.91
C GLU A 11 -10.26 -12.55 16.32
N THR A 12 -9.31 -11.86 15.69
CA THR A 12 -9.49 -10.50 15.15
C THR A 12 -10.01 -10.49 13.72
N ALA A 13 -10.79 -9.46 13.36
CA ALA A 13 -11.14 -9.18 11.98
C ALA A 13 -9.89 -8.92 11.12
N THR A 14 -8.93 -8.20 11.68
CA THR A 14 -7.64 -7.88 11.04
C THR A 14 -6.90 -9.15 10.61
N HIS A 15 -6.81 -10.18 11.48
CA HIS A 15 -6.19 -11.46 11.12
C HIS A 15 -6.89 -12.17 9.98
N ARG A 16 -8.23 -12.29 10.07
CA ARG A 16 -9.05 -12.88 8.99
C ARG A 16 -8.83 -12.13 7.67
N GLU A 17 -8.80 -10.80 7.70
CA GLU A 17 -8.60 -9.95 6.54
C GLU A 17 -7.18 -10.06 5.96
N ILE A 18 -6.17 -10.34 6.78
CA ILE A 18 -4.82 -10.68 6.29
C ILE A 18 -4.84 -12.03 5.57
N LEU A 19 -5.46 -13.05 6.19
CA LEU A 19 -5.44 -14.42 5.67
C LEU A 19 -6.35 -14.63 4.45
N GLN A 20 -7.36 -13.78 4.23
CA GLN A 20 -8.25 -13.88 3.07
C GLN A 20 -7.64 -13.36 1.76
N GLN A 21 -6.53 -12.61 1.82
CA GLN A 21 -5.90 -11.94 0.67
C GLN A 21 -5.69 -12.85 -0.56
N PRO A 22 -5.14 -14.08 -0.44
CA PRO A 22 -4.92 -14.93 -1.59
C PRO A 22 -6.22 -15.26 -2.35
N ASP A 23 -7.31 -15.52 -1.61
CA ASP A 23 -8.61 -15.83 -2.20
C ASP A 23 -9.25 -14.57 -2.81
N SER A 24 -9.09 -13.41 -2.17
CA SER A 24 -9.56 -12.12 -2.71
C SER A 24 -8.85 -11.77 -4.02
N TRP A 25 -7.56 -12.05 -4.17
CA TRP A 25 -6.85 -11.84 -5.43
C TRP A 25 -7.34 -12.76 -6.54
N GLN A 26 -7.67 -14.01 -6.23
CA GLN A 26 -8.27 -14.92 -7.22
C GLN A 26 -9.64 -14.44 -7.68
N ARG A 27 -10.48 -13.94 -6.75
CA ARG A 27 -11.77 -13.34 -7.09
C ARG A 27 -11.62 -12.06 -7.92
N LEU A 28 -10.63 -11.23 -7.60
CA LEU A 28 -10.29 -10.05 -8.39
C LEU A 28 -9.89 -10.43 -9.83
N VAL A 29 -9.04 -11.43 -10.02
CA VAL A 29 -8.62 -11.87 -11.35
C VAL A 29 -9.82 -12.33 -12.18
N ALA A 30 -10.72 -13.11 -11.58
CA ALA A 30 -11.95 -13.55 -12.25
C ALA A 30 -12.86 -12.36 -12.62
N SER A 31 -13.09 -11.42 -11.70
CA SER A 31 -13.93 -10.25 -11.98
C SER A 31 -13.31 -9.28 -12.98
N LEU A 32 -11.98 -9.18 -13.03
CA LEU A 32 -11.25 -8.41 -14.02
C LEU A 32 -11.34 -9.05 -15.42
N ASP A 33 -11.30 -10.37 -15.51
CA ASP A 33 -11.46 -11.09 -16.78
C ASP A 33 -12.85 -10.82 -17.38
N ASP A 34 -13.91 -10.92 -16.56
CA ASP A 34 -15.29 -10.62 -16.96
C ASP A 34 -15.46 -9.17 -17.47
N ARG A 35 -14.70 -8.22 -16.92
CA ARG A 35 -14.78 -6.78 -17.24
C ARG A 35 -13.66 -6.29 -18.15
N ARG A 36 -12.80 -7.17 -18.66
CA ARG A 36 -11.58 -6.81 -19.37
C ARG A 36 -11.87 -5.96 -20.62
N ALA A 37 -12.87 -6.37 -21.39
CA ALA A 37 -13.26 -5.66 -22.61
C ALA A 37 -13.72 -4.21 -22.33
N GLU A 38 -14.50 -4.00 -21.26
CA GLU A 38 -14.95 -2.65 -20.88
C GLU A 38 -13.80 -1.78 -20.38
N LEU A 39 -12.91 -2.37 -19.57
CA LEU A 39 -11.74 -1.68 -19.03
C LEU A 39 -10.75 -1.30 -20.16
N ASP A 40 -10.55 -2.19 -21.13
CA ASP A 40 -9.73 -1.91 -22.32
C ASP A 40 -10.35 -0.82 -23.19
N ALA A 41 -11.66 -0.85 -23.41
CA ALA A 41 -12.36 0.20 -24.16
C ALA A 41 -12.21 1.58 -23.50
N PHE A 42 -12.11 1.63 -22.17
CA PHE A 42 -11.83 2.86 -21.42
C PHE A 42 -10.35 3.27 -21.49
N LEU A 43 -9.41 2.35 -21.23
CA LEU A 43 -7.99 2.68 -21.09
C LEU A 43 -7.25 2.84 -22.41
N GLN A 44 -7.50 2.01 -23.42
CA GLN A 44 -6.70 2.00 -24.65
C GLN A 44 -6.71 3.35 -25.40
N PRO A 45 -7.85 4.05 -25.57
CA PRO A 45 -7.85 5.37 -26.20
C PRO A 45 -7.01 6.41 -25.44
N LEU A 46 -7.02 6.35 -24.10
CA LEU A 46 -6.22 7.22 -23.25
C LEU A 46 -4.74 6.87 -23.37
N LEU A 47 -4.40 5.59 -23.31
CA LEU A 47 -3.03 5.12 -23.40
C LEU A 47 -2.42 5.31 -24.80
N ALA A 48 -3.23 5.48 -25.85
CA ALA A 48 -2.76 5.87 -27.17
C ALA A 48 -2.23 7.32 -27.25
N ASP A 49 -2.60 8.18 -26.28
CA ASP A 49 -2.10 9.55 -26.20
C ASP A 49 -0.73 9.58 -25.50
N PRO A 50 0.36 9.96 -26.20
CA PRO A 50 1.70 10.03 -25.60
C PRO A 50 1.83 11.14 -24.56
N GLU A 51 0.98 12.17 -24.61
CA GLU A 51 0.99 13.29 -23.68
C GLU A 51 0.14 13.02 -22.42
N LEU A 52 -0.51 11.86 -22.33
CA LEU A 52 -1.29 11.49 -21.15
C LEU A 52 -0.38 11.37 -19.93
N ARG A 53 -0.68 12.18 -18.92
CA ARG A 53 -0.18 12.05 -17.56
C ARG A 53 -1.11 11.15 -16.76
N ILE A 54 -0.53 10.19 -16.02
CA ILE A 54 -1.29 9.33 -15.10
C ILE A 54 -0.93 9.72 -13.67
N VAL A 55 -1.93 10.11 -12.88
CA VAL A 55 -1.76 10.47 -11.48
C VAL A 55 -2.44 9.41 -10.61
N LEU A 56 -1.64 8.71 -9.81
CA LEU A 56 -2.09 7.71 -8.84
C LEU A 56 -2.31 8.38 -7.49
N THR A 57 -3.55 8.40 -7.00
CA THR A 57 -3.93 9.18 -5.81
C THR A 57 -4.73 8.38 -4.78
N GLY A 58 -4.50 8.67 -3.51
CA GLY A 58 -5.23 8.12 -2.37
C GLY A 58 -4.79 8.83 -1.08
N ALA A 59 -5.41 8.48 0.06
CA ALA A 59 -5.00 8.96 1.38
C ALA A 59 -4.43 7.83 2.25
N GLY A 60 -3.40 8.12 3.04
CA GLY A 60 -2.75 7.14 3.92
C GLY A 60 -2.28 5.91 3.17
N THR A 61 -2.62 4.71 3.64
CA THR A 61 -2.35 3.44 2.96
C THR A 61 -2.80 3.42 1.49
N SER A 62 -3.90 4.10 1.13
CA SER A 62 -4.34 4.16 -0.28
C SER A 62 -3.38 4.98 -1.15
N ALA A 63 -2.67 5.96 -0.58
CA ALA A 63 -1.61 6.69 -1.31
C ALA A 63 -0.42 5.77 -1.62
N PHE A 64 -0.09 4.85 -0.70
CA PHE A 64 1.06 3.96 -0.85
C PHE A 64 0.85 2.89 -1.93
N VAL A 65 -0.40 2.62 -2.32
CA VAL A 65 -0.70 1.87 -3.55
C VAL A 65 -0.07 2.56 -4.75
N GLY A 66 -0.23 3.88 -4.85
CA GLY A 66 0.37 4.71 -5.89
C GLY A 66 1.89 4.78 -5.80
N ASP A 67 2.46 4.91 -4.59
CA ASP A 67 3.91 4.91 -4.39
C ASP A 67 4.57 3.66 -5.00
N ILE A 68 3.96 2.49 -4.83
CA ILE A 68 4.44 1.22 -5.38
C ILE A 68 4.16 1.14 -6.89
N ALA A 69 2.90 1.30 -7.30
CA ALA A 69 2.49 1.08 -8.69
C ALA A 69 3.11 2.09 -9.66
N SER A 70 3.34 3.33 -9.24
CA SER A 70 3.91 4.37 -10.12
C SER A 70 5.32 4.03 -10.60
N VAL A 71 6.13 3.34 -9.79
CA VAL A 71 7.48 2.92 -10.17
C VAL A 71 7.44 1.95 -11.34
N ASP A 72 6.58 0.94 -11.26
CA ASP A 72 6.42 -0.07 -12.31
C ASP A 72 5.76 0.49 -13.56
N LEU A 73 4.60 1.15 -13.39
CA LEU A 73 3.82 1.66 -14.51
C LEU A 73 4.57 2.73 -15.30
N ARG A 74 5.39 3.56 -14.64
CA ARG A 74 6.26 4.52 -15.33
C ARG A 74 7.26 3.82 -16.25
N ARG A 75 7.90 2.75 -15.77
CA ARG A 75 8.86 1.96 -16.54
C ARG A 75 8.16 1.23 -17.69
N HIS A 76 7.01 0.62 -17.42
CA HIS A 76 6.26 -0.16 -18.40
C HIS A 76 5.67 0.71 -19.52
N LEU A 77 5.01 1.82 -19.16
CA LEU A 77 4.30 2.68 -20.11
C LEU A 77 5.19 3.72 -20.80
N GLY A 78 6.43 3.90 -20.33
CA GLY A 78 7.39 4.86 -20.90
C GLY A 78 6.91 6.31 -20.85
N ARG A 79 6.04 6.66 -19.90
CA ARG A 79 5.41 7.99 -19.79
C ARG A 79 5.32 8.47 -18.35
N ARG A 80 4.84 9.70 -18.16
CA ARG A 80 4.68 10.32 -16.84
C ARG A 80 3.59 9.62 -16.03
N VAL A 81 4.02 8.77 -15.09
CA VAL A 81 3.18 8.18 -14.03
C VAL A 81 3.72 8.60 -12.68
N GLU A 82 2.90 9.27 -11.88
CA GLU A 82 3.27 9.84 -10.59
C GLU A 82 2.29 9.40 -9.50
N SER A 83 2.79 9.26 -8.27
CA SER A 83 1.93 9.16 -7.10
C SER A 83 1.85 10.50 -6.40
N ILE A 84 0.64 10.99 -6.19
CA ILE A 84 0.37 12.25 -5.50
C ILE A 84 -0.81 12.00 -4.57
N ALA A 85 -0.61 12.12 -3.26
CA ALA A 85 -1.65 11.82 -2.30
C ALA A 85 -2.83 12.80 -2.44
N THR A 86 -4.05 12.34 -2.17
CA THR A 86 -5.24 13.22 -2.20
C THR A 86 -5.10 14.36 -1.20
N THR A 87 -4.39 14.11 -0.09
CA THR A 87 -4.07 15.13 0.91
C THR A 87 -3.22 16.27 0.35
N ASP A 88 -2.34 15.99 -0.61
CA ASP A 88 -1.48 16.98 -1.25
C ASP A 88 -2.24 17.69 -2.37
N VAL A 89 -2.96 16.93 -3.21
CA VAL A 89 -3.81 17.46 -4.29
C VAL A 89 -4.84 18.45 -3.74
N VAL A 90 -5.50 18.12 -2.61
CA VAL A 90 -6.53 18.99 -2.02
C VAL A 90 -5.91 20.20 -1.33
N ALA A 91 -4.75 20.05 -0.67
CA ALA A 91 -4.12 21.13 0.08
C ALA A 91 -3.38 22.15 -0.81
N ASP A 92 -2.71 21.68 -1.87
CA ASP A 92 -1.97 22.51 -2.81
C ASP A 92 -2.08 21.94 -4.23
N PRO A 93 -3.22 22.12 -4.91
CA PRO A 93 -3.44 21.54 -6.24
C PRO A 93 -2.45 22.05 -7.28
N HIS A 94 -2.15 23.36 -7.27
CA HIS A 94 -1.24 23.96 -8.24
C HIS A 94 0.22 23.56 -7.99
N GLY A 95 0.68 23.48 -6.74
CA GLY A 95 2.02 22.98 -6.43
C GLY A 95 2.17 21.47 -6.68
N SER A 96 1.11 20.70 -6.44
CA SER A 96 1.10 19.25 -6.65
C SER A 96 1.07 18.88 -8.14
N LEU A 97 0.23 19.56 -8.93
CA LEU A 97 0.01 19.20 -10.34
C LEU A 97 0.86 20.04 -11.31
N GLY A 98 1.26 21.25 -10.94
CA GLY A 98 1.97 22.15 -11.86
C GLY A 98 1.13 22.44 -13.09
N ASP A 99 1.69 22.22 -14.28
CA ASP A 99 0.92 22.11 -15.53
C ASP A 99 0.40 20.68 -15.68
N PRO A 100 -0.92 20.44 -15.50
CA PRO A 100 -1.46 19.10 -15.49
C PRO A 100 -1.53 18.47 -16.88
N GLY A 101 -1.65 19.27 -17.95
CA GLY A 101 -1.90 18.76 -19.30
C GLY A 101 -3.14 17.87 -19.36
N ARG A 102 -3.04 16.73 -20.05
CA ARG A 102 -4.10 15.70 -20.11
C ARG A 102 -3.89 14.68 -19.00
N VAL A 103 -4.88 14.52 -18.13
CA VAL A 103 -4.77 13.68 -16.93
C VAL A 103 -5.72 12.49 -16.98
N LEU A 104 -5.18 11.31 -16.66
CA LEU A 104 -5.94 10.19 -16.09
C LEU A 104 -5.65 10.14 -14.59
N LEU A 105 -6.66 10.44 -13.78
CA LEU A 105 -6.59 10.31 -12.34
C LEU A 105 -7.03 8.91 -11.93
N VAL A 106 -6.16 8.16 -11.27
CA VAL A 106 -6.44 6.84 -10.71
C VAL A 106 -6.61 6.98 -9.20
N SER A 107 -7.86 6.90 -8.72
CA SER A 107 -8.22 7.18 -7.33
C SER A 107 -8.42 5.89 -6.54
N PHE A 108 -7.62 5.70 -5.48
CA PHE A 108 -7.70 4.55 -4.56
C PHE A 108 -8.45 4.92 -3.28
N ALA A 109 -9.41 4.09 -2.89
CA ALA A 109 -10.06 4.21 -1.58
C ALA A 109 -10.67 2.89 -1.11
N ARG A 110 -10.44 2.49 0.15
CA ARG A 110 -11.19 1.36 0.76
C ARG A 110 -12.69 1.68 0.85
N SER A 111 -13.06 2.72 1.60
CA SER A 111 -14.46 3.05 1.86
C SER A 111 -15.09 4.01 0.84
N GLY A 112 -14.27 4.69 0.02
CA GLY A 112 -14.73 5.76 -0.86
C GLY A 112 -15.40 6.95 -0.16
N ASN A 113 -15.30 7.06 1.16
CA ASN A 113 -16.01 8.05 1.98
C ASN A 113 -15.10 9.08 2.66
N SER A 114 -13.78 9.03 2.40
CA SER A 114 -12.88 10.14 2.81
C SER A 114 -13.30 11.41 2.07
N PRO A 115 -13.51 12.54 2.76
CA PRO A 115 -13.78 13.81 2.13
C PRO A 115 -12.71 14.20 1.11
N GLU A 116 -11.44 13.92 1.42
CA GLU A 116 -10.30 14.18 0.54
C GLU A 116 -10.36 13.36 -0.75
N SER A 117 -10.80 12.09 -0.71
CA SER A 117 -10.94 11.26 -1.93
C SER A 117 -11.92 11.87 -2.92
N VAL A 118 -13.07 12.35 -2.45
CA VAL A 118 -14.09 12.98 -3.31
C VAL A 118 -13.66 14.40 -3.71
N ALA A 119 -13.05 15.15 -2.80
CA ALA A 119 -12.57 16.49 -3.09
C ALA A 119 -11.47 16.49 -4.15
N ALA A 120 -10.54 15.54 -4.09
CA ALA A 120 -9.44 15.45 -5.04
C ALA A 120 -9.93 15.31 -6.49
N THR A 121 -10.95 14.50 -6.77
CA THR A 121 -11.45 14.35 -8.16
C THR A 121 -12.03 15.65 -8.68
N ARG A 122 -12.81 16.36 -7.86
CA ARG A 122 -13.38 17.68 -8.21
C ARG A 122 -12.32 18.75 -8.39
N VAL A 123 -11.34 18.81 -7.49
CA VAL A 123 -10.22 19.76 -7.58
C VAL A 123 -9.40 19.51 -8.85
N VAL A 124 -9.13 18.25 -9.19
CA VAL A 124 -8.43 17.91 -10.43
C VAL A 124 -9.25 18.28 -11.66
N ASP A 125 -10.56 18.04 -11.66
CA ASP A 125 -11.43 18.47 -12.78
C ASP A 125 -11.37 19.99 -13.00
N ASP A 126 -11.18 20.77 -11.94
CA ASP A 126 -11.12 22.23 -12.03
C ASP A 126 -9.77 22.76 -12.50
N VAL A 127 -8.65 22.16 -12.07
CA VAL A 127 -7.31 22.58 -12.52
C VAL A 127 -6.88 21.91 -13.83
N ALA A 128 -7.49 20.77 -14.18
CA ALA A 128 -7.24 19.99 -15.38
C ALA A 128 -8.56 19.56 -16.05
N PRO A 129 -9.29 20.51 -16.69
CA PRO A 129 -10.55 20.19 -17.36
C PRO A 129 -10.40 19.08 -18.40
N GLY A 130 -11.35 18.13 -18.41
CA GLY A 130 -11.30 16.95 -19.27
C GLY A 130 -10.49 15.78 -18.70
N THR A 131 -10.18 15.82 -17.39
CA THR A 131 -9.60 14.68 -16.68
C THR A 131 -10.48 13.44 -16.80
N HIS A 132 -9.84 12.31 -17.08
CA HIS A 132 -10.47 10.99 -17.00
C HIS A 132 -10.22 10.37 -15.63
N HIS A 133 -11.16 9.56 -15.13
CA HIS A 133 -11.10 9.02 -13.79
C HIS A 133 -11.20 7.48 -13.80
N LEU A 134 -10.17 6.81 -13.31
CA LEU A 134 -10.24 5.39 -12.95
C LEU A 134 -10.36 5.28 -11.42
N VAL A 135 -11.54 4.94 -10.93
CA VAL A 135 -11.79 4.76 -9.49
C VAL A 135 -11.58 3.30 -9.13
N VAL A 136 -10.59 3.02 -8.28
CA VAL A 136 -10.31 1.68 -7.74
C VAL A 136 -10.73 1.66 -6.26
N THR A 137 -11.80 0.94 -5.94
CA THR A 137 -12.45 1.02 -4.62
C THR A 137 -12.98 -0.32 -4.12
N CYS A 138 -12.95 -0.50 -2.79
CA CYS A 138 -13.52 -1.69 -2.13
C CYS A 138 -14.99 -1.49 -1.74
N ASP A 139 -15.49 -0.26 -1.71
CA ASP A 139 -16.88 0.05 -1.38
C ASP A 139 -17.60 0.62 -2.61
N SER A 140 -18.41 -0.22 -3.25
CA SER A 140 -19.22 0.14 -4.41
C SER A 140 -20.37 1.10 -4.05
N ALA A 141 -20.74 1.16 -2.77
CA ALA A 141 -21.69 2.12 -2.25
C ALA A 141 -21.01 3.39 -1.73
N GLY A 142 -19.68 3.47 -1.69
CA GLY A 142 -18.94 4.65 -1.21
C GLY A 142 -19.21 5.91 -2.02
N ALA A 143 -19.04 7.08 -1.42
CA ALA A 143 -19.31 8.37 -2.07
C ALA A 143 -18.54 8.54 -3.39
N LEU A 144 -17.26 8.20 -3.41
CA LEU A 144 -16.41 8.23 -4.61
C LEU A 144 -16.97 7.34 -5.74
N ALA A 145 -17.35 6.09 -5.43
CA ALA A 145 -17.91 5.18 -6.41
C ALA A 145 -19.23 5.70 -6.98
N ARG A 146 -20.15 6.15 -6.13
CA ARG A 146 -21.44 6.71 -6.54
C ARG A 146 -21.28 7.97 -7.40
N GLU A 147 -20.29 8.80 -7.10
CA GLU A 147 -20.05 10.02 -7.85
C GLU A 147 -19.53 9.75 -9.25
N HIS A 148 -18.72 8.71 -9.47
CA HIS A 148 -18.12 8.42 -10.78
C HIS A 148 -18.86 7.35 -11.60
N ARG A 149 -19.74 6.56 -10.98
CA ARG A 149 -20.48 5.51 -11.66
C ARG A 149 -21.38 6.09 -12.75
N GLY A 150 -21.20 5.61 -13.98
CA GLY A 150 -22.00 6.02 -15.14
C GLY A 150 -21.70 7.43 -15.67
N LYS A 151 -20.69 8.12 -15.13
CA LYS A 151 -20.21 9.38 -15.70
C LYS A 151 -19.35 9.12 -16.93
N GLU A 152 -19.52 9.95 -17.95
CA GLU A 152 -18.62 9.98 -19.10
C GLU A 152 -17.19 10.30 -18.63
N GLY A 153 -16.19 9.67 -19.25
CA GLY A 153 -14.79 9.81 -18.87
C GLY A 153 -14.41 9.16 -17.53
N SER A 154 -15.31 8.40 -16.90
CA SER A 154 -15.05 7.69 -15.64
C SER A 154 -15.25 6.18 -15.78
N PHE A 155 -14.39 5.40 -15.12
CA PHE A 155 -14.54 3.96 -14.95
C PHE A 155 -14.38 3.58 -13.47
N VAL A 156 -15.36 2.86 -12.92
CA VAL A 156 -15.30 2.35 -11.54
C VAL A 156 -14.91 0.86 -11.58
N LEU A 157 -13.72 0.59 -11.07
CA LEU A 157 -13.17 -0.74 -10.87
C LEU A 157 -13.38 -1.15 -9.40
N GLU A 158 -14.26 -2.13 -9.21
CA GLU A 158 -14.71 -2.57 -7.88
C GLU A 158 -13.91 -3.79 -7.44
N MET A 159 -13.38 -3.74 -6.23
CA MET A 159 -12.72 -4.89 -5.61
C MET A 159 -13.76 -5.89 -5.09
N PRO A 160 -13.39 -7.16 -4.84
CA PRO A 160 -14.25 -8.10 -4.12
C PRO A 160 -14.73 -7.50 -2.79
N SER A 161 -16.01 -7.68 -2.47
CA SER A 161 -16.67 -6.94 -1.40
C SER A 161 -16.09 -7.23 -0.01
N GLU A 162 -15.53 -8.43 0.20
CA GLU A 162 -14.85 -8.79 1.44
C GLU A 162 -13.58 -7.97 1.70
N THR A 163 -13.05 -7.29 0.67
CA THR A 163 -11.87 -6.43 0.79
C THR A 163 -12.18 -5.04 1.35
N ASN A 164 -13.46 -4.72 1.59
CA ASN A 164 -13.82 -3.56 2.39
C ASN A 164 -13.57 -3.84 3.87
N ASP A 165 -12.28 -3.88 4.24
CA ASP A 165 -11.79 -4.30 5.55
C ASP A 165 -12.59 -3.64 6.70
N THR A 166 -13.07 -4.49 7.60
CA THR A 166 -13.80 -4.10 8.80
C THR A 166 -12.86 -3.71 9.94
N GLY A 167 -11.64 -4.26 9.96
CA GLY A 167 -10.57 -3.81 10.83
C GLY A 167 -10.19 -2.34 10.57
N PHE A 168 -9.59 -1.71 11.57
CA PHE A 168 -9.08 -0.34 11.44
C PHE A 168 -8.08 -0.24 10.28
N ALA A 169 -7.04 -1.08 10.33
CA ALA A 169 -5.95 -1.12 9.37
C ALA A 169 -6.42 -1.72 8.03
N MET A 170 -6.09 -1.05 6.94
CA MET A 170 -6.22 -1.62 5.59
C MET A 170 -5.24 -2.78 5.42
N THR A 171 -5.74 -3.95 5.02
CA THR A 171 -4.96 -5.16 4.72
C THR A 171 -5.31 -5.68 3.33
N SER A 172 -6.41 -6.41 3.19
CA SER A 172 -6.86 -6.94 1.90
C SER A 172 -7.32 -5.86 0.92
N SER A 173 -7.83 -4.73 1.42
CA SER A 173 -8.08 -3.54 0.59
C SER A 173 -6.81 -3.06 -0.11
N PHE A 174 -5.70 -2.91 0.63
CA PHE A 174 -4.45 -2.40 0.09
C PHE A 174 -3.87 -3.31 -1.00
N SER A 175 -3.69 -4.59 -0.68
CA SER A 175 -3.03 -5.53 -1.61
C SER A 175 -3.89 -5.79 -2.85
N THR A 176 -5.22 -5.84 -2.70
CA THR A 176 -6.14 -6.08 -3.82
C THR A 176 -6.21 -4.85 -4.74
N MET A 177 -6.25 -3.62 -4.20
CA MET A 177 -6.18 -2.41 -5.03
C MET A 177 -4.84 -2.28 -5.78
N LEU A 178 -3.73 -2.62 -5.13
CA LEU A 178 -2.41 -2.66 -5.77
C LEU A 178 -2.38 -3.68 -6.91
N LEU A 179 -2.86 -4.90 -6.67
CA LEU A 179 -2.94 -5.90 -7.74
C LEU A 179 -3.86 -5.45 -8.87
N ALA A 180 -5.02 -4.87 -8.55
CA ALA A 180 -5.99 -4.44 -9.55
C ALA A 180 -5.43 -3.38 -10.49
N VAL A 181 -4.73 -2.36 -9.98
CA VAL A 181 -4.15 -1.33 -10.85
C VAL A 181 -3.01 -1.90 -11.71
N LEU A 182 -2.17 -2.77 -11.16
CA LEU A 182 -1.12 -3.42 -11.95
C LEU A 182 -1.73 -4.24 -13.10
N LEU A 183 -2.73 -5.09 -12.81
CA LEU A 183 -3.42 -5.89 -13.84
C LEU A 183 -4.25 -5.05 -14.82
N ALA A 184 -4.77 -3.90 -14.40
CA ALA A 184 -5.53 -3.00 -15.26
C ALA A 184 -4.67 -2.48 -16.42
N PHE A 185 -3.45 -2.04 -16.10
CA PHE A 185 -2.48 -1.49 -17.05
C PHE A 185 -1.55 -2.53 -17.68
N ARG A 186 -1.36 -3.70 -17.04
CA ARG A 186 -0.47 -4.78 -17.47
C ARG A 186 -1.19 -6.14 -17.41
N PRO A 187 -2.11 -6.41 -18.36
CA PRO A 187 -2.90 -7.65 -18.34
C PRO A 187 -2.03 -8.93 -18.44
N GLU A 188 -0.81 -8.84 -18.97
CA GLU A 188 0.13 -9.96 -19.03
C GLU A 188 0.57 -10.46 -17.64
N LEU A 189 0.47 -9.61 -16.60
CA LEU A 189 0.83 -9.98 -15.22
C LEU A 189 -0.14 -10.98 -14.58
N VAL A 190 -1.30 -11.24 -15.18
CA VAL A 190 -2.23 -12.28 -14.71
C VAL A 190 -1.52 -13.63 -14.55
N ALA A 191 -0.55 -13.95 -15.42
CA ALA A 191 0.23 -15.17 -15.36
C ALA A 191 1.04 -15.33 -14.05
N GLY A 192 1.40 -14.22 -13.38
CA GLY A 192 2.16 -14.23 -12.13
C GLY A 192 1.29 -14.37 -10.87
N THR A 193 -0.04 -14.29 -10.98
CA THR A 193 -0.95 -14.26 -9.82
C THR A 193 -0.97 -15.57 -9.03
N GLY A 194 -0.73 -16.71 -9.70
CA GLY A 194 -0.59 -18.01 -9.02
C GLY A 194 0.61 -18.03 -8.06
N ALA A 195 1.73 -17.43 -8.45
CA ALA A 195 2.91 -17.27 -7.62
C ALA A 195 2.65 -16.35 -6.40
N LEU A 196 1.88 -15.27 -6.58
CA LEU A 196 1.46 -14.41 -5.46
C LEU A 196 0.63 -15.17 -4.43
N VAL A 197 -0.36 -15.94 -4.90
CA VAL A 197 -1.23 -16.76 -4.04
C VAL A 197 -0.40 -17.79 -3.27
N ALA A 198 0.54 -18.46 -3.93
CA ALA A 198 1.45 -19.41 -3.29
C ALA A 198 2.30 -18.71 -2.21
N ALA A 199 2.97 -17.61 -2.56
CA ALA A 199 3.80 -16.85 -1.64
C ALA A 199 3.04 -16.36 -0.40
N ALA A 200 1.81 -15.86 -0.57
CA ALA A 200 1.00 -15.40 0.55
C ALA A 200 0.55 -16.55 1.47
N ARG A 201 0.28 -17.74 0.92
CA ARG A 201 0.03 -18.95 1.72
C ARG A 201 1.29 -19.41 2.45
N THR A 202 2.47 -19.31 1.81
CA THR A 202 3.76 -19.55 2.45
C THR A 202 3.99 -18.59 3.62
N ILE A 203 3.72 -17.29 3.45
CA ILE A 203 3.80 -16.27 4.51
C ILE A 203 2.85 -16.60 5.67
N ALA A 204 1.60 -16.97 5.37
CA ALA A 204 0.64 -17.38 6.40
C ALA A 204 1.14 -18.61 7.20
N GLY A 205 1.75 -19.60 6.53
CA GLY A 205 2.37 -20.74 7.20
C GLY A 205 3.56 -20.39 8.09
N LEU A 206 4.14 -19.20 7.93
CA LEU A 206 5.25 -18.67 8.72
C LEU A 206 4.80 -17.78 9.89
N GLU A 207 3.49 -17.66 10.14
CA GLU A 207 2.92 -16.74 11.14
C GLU A 207 3.60 -16.84 12.51
N ALA A 208 3.80 -18.05 13.05
CA ALA A 208 4.46 -18.22 14.35
C ALA A 208 5.92 -17.73 14.37
N ARG A 209 6.66 -17.91 13.27
CA ARG A 209 8.04 -17.43 13.12
C ARG A 209 8.09 -15.92 12.93
N ILE A 210 7.09 -15.33 12.28
CA ILE A 210 6.97 -13.87 12.16
C ILE A 210 6.60 -13.26 13.52
N ALA A 211 5.66 -13.89 14.24
CA ALA A 211 5.21 -13.43 15.56
C ALA A 211 6.33 -13.45 16.60
N SER A 212 7.29 -14.38 16.54
CA SER A 212 8.43 -14.38 17.46
C SER A 212 9.35 -13.17 17.31
N LEU A 213 9.30 -12.46 16.18
CA LEU A 213 10.04 -11.21 15.98
C LEU A 213 9.44 -10.04 16.78
N ALA A 214 8.18 -10.13 17.24
CA ALA A 214 7.54 -9.09 18.03
C ALA A 214 8.09 -8.99 19.46
N GLU A 215 8.61 -10.09 20.00
CA GLU A 215 9.11 -10.13 21.38
C GLU A 215 10.31 -9.19 21.57
N GLY A 216 10.22 -8.33 22.59
CA GLY A 216 11.28 -7.38 22.96
C GLY A 216 11.57 -6.31 21.91
N THR A 217 10.65 -6.07 20.97
CA THR A 217 10.77 -5.07 19.91
C THR A 217 10.12 -3.75 20.33
N GLU A 218 10.91 -2.69 20.42
CA GLU A 218 10.43 -1.33 20.71
C GLU A 218 10.45 -0.43 19.47
N ARG A 219 11.26 -0.79 18.48
CA ARG A 219 11.40 -0.05 17.22
C ARG A 219 11.47 -1.03 16.05
N VAL A 220 10.82 -0.69 14.94
CA VAL A 220 10.96 -1.43 13.68
C VAL A 220 11.28 -0.49 12.54
N VAL A 221 12.32 -0.83 11.78
CA VAL A 221 12.72 -0.13 10.57
C VAL A 221 12.45 -1.05 9.38
N TYR A 222 11.70 -0.56 8.39
CA TYR A 222 11.49 -1.26 7.12
C TYR A 222 12.33 -0.60 6.03
N LEU A 223 13.13 -1.39 5.32
CA LEU A 223 13.99 -0.92 4.24
C LEU A 223 13.59 -1.56 2.92
N GLY A 224 13.40 -0.76 1.89
CA GLY A 224 13.12 -1.24 0.53
C GLY A 224 13.52 -0.24 -0.55
N SER A 225 14.05 -0.75 -1.66
CA SER A 225 14.47 0.04 -2.81
C SER A 225 13.37 0.10 -3.90
N GLY A 226 13.26 1.22 -4.61
CA GLY A 226 12.29 1.36 -5.71
C GLY A 226 10.84 1.16 -5.23
N ALA A 227 10.09 0.26 -5.89
CA ALA A 227 8.72 -0.07 -5.50
C ALA A 227 8.63 -0.57 -4.04
N LEU A 228 9.66 -1.26 -3.54
CA LEU A 228 9.70 -1.77 -2.17
C LEU A 228 9.81 -0.64 -1.12
N GLN A 229 10.17 0.58 -1.51
CA GLN A 229 10.13 1.73 -0.59
C GLN A 229 8.69 2.08 -0.21
N GLY A 230 7.75 2.04 -1.16
CA GLY A 230 6.32 2.22 -0.89
C GLY A 230 5.77 1.10 0.01
N LEU A 231 6.24 -0.14 -0.20
CA LEU A 231 5.94 -1.26 0.70
C LEU A 231 6.49 -1.04 2.11
N ALA A 232 7.74 -0.56 2.24
CA ALA A 232 8.35 -0.26 3.53
C ALA A 232 7.56 0.83 4.28
N ARG A 233 7.08 1.85 3.56
CA ARG A 233 6.22 2.91 4.10
C ARG A 233 4.89 2.38 4.63
N GLU A 234 4.20 1.56 3.85
CA GLU A 234 2.97 0.89 4.30
C GLU A 234 3.20 0.00 5.52
N SER A 235 4.29 -0.76 5.51
CA SER A 235 4.67 -1.67 6.60
C SER A 235 4.94 -0.91 7.91
N ALA A 236 5.62 0.23 7.82
CA ALA A 236 5.83 1.12 8.96
C ALA A 236 4.50 1.70 9.47
N LEU A 237 3.59 2.12 8.59
CA LEU A 237 2.29 2.65 8.99
C LEU A 237 1.43 1.58 9.69
N LYS A 238 1.36 0.35 9.17
CA LYS A 238 0.61 -0.75 9.80
C LYS A 238 1.04 -1.01 11.24
N LEU A 239 2.35 -1.02 11.47
CA LEU A 239 2.88 -1.18 12.82
C LEU A 239 2.49 -0.01 13.73
N LEU A 240 2.63 1.22 13.23
CA LEU A 240 2.30 2.43 13.99
C LEU A 240 0.82 2.46 14.37
N GLU A 241 -0.07 2.16 13.42
CA GLU A 241 -1.52 2.13 13.60
C GLU A 241 -1.92 1.06 14.61
N LEU A 242 -1.51 -0.19 14.39
CA LEU A 242 -1.95 -1.32 15.21
C LEU A 242 -1.39 -1.27 16.64
N THR A 243 -0.21 -0.67 16.83
CA THR A 243 0.36 -0.47 18.17
C THR A 243 -0.07 0.84 18.83
N ALA A 244 -0.97 1.60 18.21
CA ALA A 244 -1.40 2.92 18.68
C ALA A 244 -0.23 3.88 18.98
N GLY A 245 0.85 3.79 18.20
CA GLY A 245 2.08 4.56 18.40
C GLY A 245 2.98 4.07 19.53
N GLY A 246 2.66 2.94 20.19
CA GLY A 246 3.47 2.36 21.26
C GLY A 246 4.81 1.80 20.78
N VAL A 247 4.92 1.44 19.49
CA VAL A 247 6.16 1.01 18.86
C VAL A 247 6.57 2.04 17.81
N VAL A 248 7.81 2.50 17.89
CA VAL A 248 8.34 3.44 16.88
C VAL A 248 8.55 2.68 15.57
N SER A 249 7.91 3.11 14.50
CA SER A 249 8.15 2.58 13.17
C SER A 249 8.82 3.61 12.27
N PHE A 250 9.70 3.15 11.39
CA PHE A 250 10.40 3.98 10.43
C PHE A 250 10.55 3.24 9.10
N PHE A 251 10.67 3.98 8.00
CA PHE A 251 10.94 3.41 6.69
C PHE A 251 11.98 4.22 5.92
N ASP A 252 12.77 3.55 5.08
CA ASP A 252 13.71 4.20 4.17
C ASP A 252 14.11 3.26 3.02
N THR A 253 14.96 3.74 2.12
CA THR A 253 15.75 2.89 1.24
C THR A 253 17.02 2.38 1.95
N PRO A 254 17.52 1.19 1.60
CA PRO A 254 18.82 0.68 2.06
C PRO A 254 19.99 1.65 1.95
N LEU A 255 20.06 2.41 0.84
CA LEU A 255 21.10 3.42 0.65
C LEU A 255 20.82 4.68 1.48
N GLY A 256 19.60 5.21 1.41
CA GLY A 256 19.16 6.41 2.12
C GLY A 256 19.31 6.32 3.64
N PHE A 257 19.05 5.13 4.20
CA PHE A 257 19.11 4.90 5.64
C PHE A 257 20.45 5.31 6.28
N ARG A 258 21.57 5.19 5.54
CA ARG A 258 22.91 5.56 6.02
C ARG A 258 23.10 7.05 6.24
N HIS A 259 22.27 7.90 5.63
CA HIS A 259 22.46 9.35 5.58
C HIS A 259 21.76 10.09 6.72
N GLY A 260 21.84 9.54 7.93
CA GLY A 260 21.21 10.10 9.13
C GLY A 260 20.12 9.21 9.74
N PRO A 261 19.16 8.68 8.97
CA PRO A 261 18.05 7.88 9.51
C PRO A 261 18.47 6.64 10.30
N LYS A 262 19.65 6.08 10.05
CA LYS A 262 20.27 5.01 10.85
C LYS A 262 20.37 5.35 12.35
N ALA A 263 20.31 6.63 12.73
CA ALA A 263 20.27 7.06 14.12
C ALA A 263 19.06 6.52 14.92
N VAL A 264 17.98 6.08 14.27
CA VAL A 264 16.85 5.42 14.96
C VAL A 264 17.21 4.02 15.47
N ALA A 265 18.26 3.42 14.91
CA ALA A 265 18.67 2.05 15.20
C ALA A 265 19.45 1.95 16.52
N GLY A 266 19.10 0.97 17.35
CA GLY A 266 19.79 0.65 18.60
C GLY A 266 19.27 -0.64 19.21
N ALA A 267 19.57 -0.85 20.50
CA ALA A 267 19.01 -1.98 21.24
C ALA A 267 17.48 -2.04 21.10
N HIS A 268 16.92 -3.25 21.01
CA HIS A 268 15.49 -3.50 20.81
C HIS A 268 14.92 -3.03 19.45
N THR A 269 15.78 -2.71 18.48
CA THR A 269 15.37 -2.43 17.10
C THR A 269 15.37 -3.69 16.25
N LEU A 270 14.29 -3.92 15.51
CA LEU A 270 14.21 -4.87 14.41
C LEU A 270 14.31 -4.13 13.09
N VAL A 271 15.22 -4.53 12.21
CA VAL A 271 15.32 -4.03 10.84
C VAL A 271 14.83 -5.12 9.88
N VAL A 272 13.84 -4.80 9.07
CA VAL A 272 13.30 -5.65 8.00
C VAL A 272 13.81 -5.10 6.68
N VAL A 273 14.60 -5.90 5.94
CA VAL A 273 15.10 -5.54 4.62
C VAL A 273 14.32 -6.32 3.56
N TYR A 274 13.58 -5.63 2.71
CA TYR A 274 12.95 -6.24 1.54
C TYR A 274 13.99 -6.37 0.42
N GLY A 275 14.25 -7.61 -0.02
CA GLY A 275 15.21 -7.87 -1.09
C GLY A 275 14.59 -7.66 -2.47
N SER A 276 15.22 -6.78 -3.27
CA SER A 276 14.81 -6.51 -4.65
C SER A 276 14.99 -7.74 -5.57
N ALA A 277 14.07 -7.90 -6.52
CA ALA A 277 14.16 -8.88 -7.60
C ALA A 277 15.15 -8.44 -8.70
N ASP A 278 15.49 -7.16 -8.77
CA ASP A 278 16.46 -6.63 -9.71
C ASP A 278 17.89 -6.97 -9.25
N PRO A 279 18.67 -7.75 -10.02
CA PRO A 279 19.99 -8.20 -9.59
C PRO A 279 20.98 -7.08 -9.32
N TYR A 280 20.82 -5.92 -9.99
CA TYR A 280 21.66 -4.76 -9.74
C TYR A 280 21.36 -4.15 -8.37
N THR A 281 20.07 -3.94 -8.07
CA THR A 281 19.55 -3.34 -6.84
C THR A 281 19.77 -4.24 -5.63
N ALA A 282 19.55 -5.54 -5.77
CA ALA A 282 19.70 -6.54 -4.71
C ALA A 282 21.10 -6.54 -4.06
N ARG A 283 22.14 -6.10 -4.78
CA ARG A 283 23.50 -5.97 -4.23
C ARG A 283 23.57 -4.93 -3.12
N TYR A 284 22.85 -3.81 -3.25
CA TYR A 284 22.81 -2.78 -2.21
C TYR A 284 22.02 -3.23 -0.98
N ASP A 285 20.97 -4.01 -1.20
CA ASP A 285 20.17 -4.62 -0.13
C ASP A 285 21.03 -5.63 0.66
N ALA A 286 21.82 -6.46 -0.04
CA ALA A 286 22.77 -7.38 0.57
C ALA A 286 23.89 -6.67 1.36
N ASP A 287 24.36 -5.52 0.88
CA ASP A 287 25.40 -4.74 1.55
C ASP A 287 24.92 -4.15 2.87
N ILE A 288 23.71 -3.56 2.93
CA ILE A 288 23.16 -3.08 4.21
C ILE A 288 22.87 -4.24 5.17
N LEU A 289 22.40 -5.38 4.65
CA LEU A 289 22.11 -6.54 5.47
C LEU A 289 23.39 -7.08 6.15
N ARG A 290 24.47 -7.20 5.38
CA ARG A 290 25.79 -7.61 5.91
C ARG A 290 26.32 -6.61 6.93
N GLU A 291 26.19 -5.32 6.66
CA GLU A 291 26.62 -4.25 7.57
C GLU A 291 25.89 -4.34 8.92
N LEU A 292 24.56 -4.40 8.92
CA LEU A 292 23.75 -4.44 10.13
C LEU A 292 23.96 -5.72 10.94
N ARG A 293 24.16 -6.86 10.27
CA ARG A 293 24.48 -8.12 10.95
C ARG A 293 25.86 -8.11 11.58
N ALA A 294 26.84 -7.50 10.93
CA ALA A 294 28.20 -7.40 11.45
C ALA A 294 28.29 -6.43 12.65
N ASP A 295 27.53 -5.33 12.62
CA ASP A 295 27.41 -4.39 13.73
C ASP A 295 26.81 -5.05 14.98
N GLY A 296 25.79 -5.89 14.79
CA GLY A 296 25.17 -6.67 15.87
C GLY A 296 24.36 -5.84 16.88
N ALA A 297 24.29 -4.52 16.68
CA ALA A 297 23.53 -3.59 17.51
C ALA A 297 22.00 -3.74 17.38
N VAL A 298 21.52 -4.37 16.30
CA VAL A 298 20.11 -4.55 15.97
C VAL A 298 19.81 -5.99 15.56
N ARG A 299 18.54 -6.40 15.71
CA ARG A 299 18.04 -7.60 15.02
C ARG A 299 17.75 -7.21 13.58
N VAL A 300 18.13 -8.06 12.61
CA VAL A 300 17.87 -7.81 11.20
C VAL A 300 17.43 -9.08 10.50
N VAL A 301 16.38 -8.95 9.68
CA VAL A 301 15.80 -10.02 8.86
C VAL A 301 15.72 -9.57 7.39
N SER A 302 15.87 -10.51 6.48
CA SER A 302 15.66 -10.30 5.05
C SER A 302 14.34 -10.95 4.63
N VAL A 303 13.55 -10.27 3.81
CA VAL A 303 12.24 -10.76 3.33
C VAL A 303 12.16 -10.62 1.82
N GLY A 304 11.87 -11.73 1.13
CA GLY A 304 11.89 -11.81 -0.33
C GLY A 304 13.30 -11.73 -0.95
N GLY A 305 14.37 -11.50 -0.18
CA GLY A 305 15.73 -11.55 -0.71
C GLY A 305 16.26 -12.98 -0.83
N GLU A 306 17.45 -13.13 -1.41
CA GLU A 306 18.17 -14.42 -1.35
C GLU A 306 18.36 -14.87 0.11
N ALA A 307 18.15 -16.16 0.37
CA ALA A 307 18.45 -16.73 1.67
C ALA A 307 19.96 -16.73 1.91
N ASP A 308 20.38 -16.08 2.98
CA ASP A 308 21.78 -15.96 3.37
C ASP A 308 22.06 -16.51 4.78
N ASP A 309 21.07 -16.54 5.67
CA ASP A 309 21.07 -17.31 6.91
C ASP A 309 19.65 -17.59 7.45
N GLU A 310 19.57 -18.19 8.64
CA GLU A 310 18.34 -18.61 9.33
C GLU A 310 17.38 -17.46 9.70
N ARG A 311 17.80 -16.20 9.59
CA ARG A 311 16.97 -15.01 9.84
C ARG A 311 16.22 -14.55 8.59
N SER A 312 16.44 -15.22 7.45
CA SER A 312 15.89 -14.81 6.16
C SER A 312 14.59 -15.53 5.80
N PHE A 313 13.76 -14.84 5.03
CA PHE A 313 12.45 -15.27 4.54
C PHE A 313 12.45 -15.15 3.01
N PRO A 314 13.05 -16.10 2.26
CA PRO A 314 13.37 -15.93 0.84
C PRO A 314 12.17 -15.88 -0.10
N LEU A 315 11.07 -16.56 0.26
CA LEU A 315 9.81 -16.55 -0.51
C LEU A 315 10.01 -16.88 -2.00
N ASP A 316 10.62 -18.05 -2.27
CA ASP A 316 11.00 -18.53 -3.61
C ASP A 316 9.83 -18.59 -4.60
N ASP A 317 8.59 -18.71 -4.10
CA ASP A 317 7.36 -18.62 -4.90
C ASP A 317 7.28 -17.32 -5.74
N LEU A 318 7.94 -16.25 -5.29
CA LEU A 318 7.97 -14.94 -5.96
C LEU A 318 9.05 -14.80 -7.03
N ALA A 319 9.81 -15.87 -7.32
CA ALA A 319 10.87 -15.83 -8.32
C ALA A 319 10.33 -15.44 -9.71
N GLY A 320 11.04 -14.52 -10.38
CA GLY A 320 10.69 -14.05 -11.72
C GLY A 320 9.59 -12.97 -11.80
N LEU A 321 9.01 -12.58 -10.66
CA LEU A 321 8.11 -11.42 -10.59
C LEU A 321 8.90 -10.12 -10.36
N ASP A 322 8.37 -8.98 -10.79
CA ASP A 322 8.95 -7.67 -10.48
C ASP A 322 8.56 -7.19 -9.07
N ASP A 323 9.31 -6.22 -8.54
CA ASP A 323 9.16 -5.78 -7.14
C ASP A 323 7.79 -5.16 -6.82
N ALA A 324 7.12 -4.54 -7.80
CA ALA A 324 5.79 -3.98 -7.59
C ALA A 324 4.75 -5.10 -7.42
N LEU A 325 4.81 -6.13 -8.28
CA LEU A 325 3.93 -7.28 -8.16
C LEU A 325 4.25 -8.09 -6.89
N ARG A 326 5.53 -8.28 -6.55
CA ARG A 326 5.96 -8.96 -5.32
C ARG A 326 5.44 -8.28 -4.06
N SER A 327 5.35 -6.94 -4.08
CA SER A 327 4.84 -6.14 -2.95
C SER A 327 3.41 -6.54 -2.53
N VAL A 328 2.59 -7.05 -3.46
CA VAL A 328 1.24 -7.57 -3.19
C VAL A 328 1.28 -8.70 -2.16
N ALA A 329 2.25 -9.61 -2.26
CA ALA A 329 2.40 -10.72 -1.31
C ALA A 329 3.27 -10.35 -0.10
N LEU A 330 4.38 -9.62 -0.31
CA LEU A 330 5.34 -9.27 0.75
C LEU A 330 4.73 -8.47 1.89
N VAL A 331 3.67 -7.68 1.63
CA VAL A 331 2.97 -6.92 2.68
C VAL A 331 2.37 -7.83 3.76
N GLY A 332 2.02 -9.08 3.43
CA GLY A 332 1.51 -10.05 4.40
C GLY A 332 2.47 -10.30 5.56
N PHE A 333 3.79 -10.27 5.30
CA PHE A 333 4.81 -10.39 6.34
C PHE A 333 4.71 -9.24 7.35
N ALA A 334 4.64 -8.00 6.87
CA ALA A 334 4.55 -6.82 7.73
C ALA A 334 3.22 -6.74 8.47
N GLN A 335 2.12 -7.15 7.84
CA GLN A 335 0.81 -7.18 8.46
C GLN A 335 0.76 -8.18 9.62
N LEU A 336 1.28 -9.39 9.44
CA LEU A 336 1.37 -10.39 10.51
C LEU A 336 2.30 -9.93 11.64
N LEU A 337 3.45 -9.31 11.30
CA LEU A 337 4.35 -8.73 12.29
C LEU A 337 3.67 -7.61 13.09
N ALA A 338 2.96 -6.70 12.43
CA ALA A 338 2.25 -5.60 13.07
C ALA A 338 1.12 -6.08 13.97
N LEU A 339 0.35 -7.08 13.53
CA LEU A 339 -0.70 -7.72 14.33
C LEU A 339 -0.13 -8.41 15.57
N ALA A 340 0.91 -9.23 15.40
CA ALA A 340 1.56 -9.91 16.53
C ALA A 340 2.15 -8.90 17.52
N THR A 341 2.77 -7.83 17.02
CA THR A 341 3.31 -6.75 17.86
C THR A 341 2.21 -6.02 18.62
N SER A 342 1.09 -5.69 17.97
CA SER A 342 -0.08 -5.09 18.63
C SER A 342 -0.59 -5.96 19.78
N VAL A 343 -0.79 -7.25 19.55
CA VAL A 343 -1.26 -8.18 20.59
C VAL A 343 -0.24 -8.30 21.73
N ALA A 344 1.05 -8.40 21.42
CA ALA A 344 2.12 -8.47 22.42
C ALA A 344 2.18 -7.20 23.31
N HIS A 345 1.78 -6.04 22.76
CA HIS A 345 1.71 -4.77 23.50
C HIS A 345 0.35 -4.54 24.19
N GLY A 346 -0.57 -5.53 24.16
CA GLY A 346 -1.89 -5.42 24.78
C GLY A 346 -2.84 -4.47 24.07
N CYS A 347 -2.57 -4.12 22.82
CA CYS A 347 -3.45 -3.30 21.99
C CYS A 347 -4.63 -4.12 21.42
N THR A 348 -5.62 -3.43 20.86
CA THR A 348 -6.82 -4.00 20.22
C THR A 348 -6.77 -3.82 18.70
N PRO A 349 -6.24 -4.78 17.91
CA PRO A 349 -5.93 -4.58 16.49
C PRO A 349 -7.10 -4.09 15.62
N ASP A 350 -8.32 -4.56 15.88
CA ASP A 350 -9.51 -4.17 15.11
C ASP A 350 -9.95 -2.73 15.37
N ASN A 351 -9.61 -2.17 16.53
CA ASN A 351 -9.83 -0.77 16.90
C ASN A 351 -8.72 -0.29 17.85
N PRO A 352 -7.53 0.06 17.33
CA PRO A 352 -6.37 0.41 18.17
C PRO A 352 -6.53 1.77 18.86
N PHE A 353 -7.49 2.60 18.42
CA PHE A 353 -7.78 3.91 18.97
C PHE A 353 -9.21 3.99 19.54
N PRO A 354 -9.54 3.26 20.62
CA PRO A 354 -10.90 3.24 21.17
C PRO A 354 -11.39 4.61 21.66
N GLY A 355 -10.47 5.54 21.94
CA GLY A 355 -10.78 6.94 22.27
C GLY A 355 -11.12 7.84 21.07
N GLY A 356 -11.04 7.34 19.83
CA GLY A 356 -11.44 8.04 18.61
C GLY A 356 -10.46 9.12 18.12
N THR A 357 -9.22 9.16 18.62
CA THR A 357 -8.18 10.10 18.17
C THR A 357 -7.78 9.88 16.71
N VAL A 358 -7.84 8.62 16.25
CA VAL A 358 -7.71 8.24 14.83
C VAL A 358 -8.88 7.32 14.50
N ASN A 359 -9.45 7.46 13.30
CA ASN A 359 -10.68 6.77 12.92
C ASN A 359 -10.49 5.97 11.63
N ARG A 360 -11.17 4.80 11.54
CA ARG A 360 -11.14 3.93 10.35
C ARG A 360 -11.57 4.68 9.08
N VAL A 361 -12.62 5.49 9.17
CA VAL A 361 -12.94 6.52 8.17
C VAL A 361 -12.57 7.84 8.80
N VAL A 362 -11.74 8.63 8.11
CA VAL A 362 -11.27 9.93 8.61
C VAL A 362 -12.44 10.82 9.02
N GLN A 363 -12.29 11.53 10.13
CA GLN A 363 -13.27 12.46 10.68
C GLN A 363 -12.61 13.81 10.95
N GLY A 364 -13.39 14.90 10.92
CA GLY A 364 -12.92 16.24 11.28
C GLY A 364 -12.22 17.00 10.14
N VAL A 365 -12.15 16.46 8.94
CA VAL A 365 -11.59 17.16 7.76
C VAL A 365 -12.65 18.09 7.16
N THR A 366 -12.34 19.38 7.10
CA THR A 366 -13.15 20.38 6.40
C THR A 366 -12.56 20.61 5.02
N ILE A 367 -13.33 20.36 3.97
CA ILE A 367 -12.96 20.67 2.59
C ILE A 367 -13.37 22.12 2.30
N HIS A 368 -12.40 22.96 1.98
CA HIS A 368 -12.62 24.34 1.55
C HIS A 368 -12.76 24.39 0.02
N ASP A 369 -13.62 25.26 -0.49
CA ASP A 369 -13.78 25.42 -1.93
C ASP A 369 -12.53 26.07 -2.52
N HIS A 370 -11.77 25.32 -3.33
CA HIS A 370 -10.56 25.81 -3.96
C HIS A 370 -10.81 27.00 -4.91
N ARG A 371 -12.05 27.16 -5.43
CA ARG A 371 -12.41 28.29 -6.31
C ARG A 371 -12.50 29.62 -5.57
N GLU A 372 -12.76 29.60 -4.26
CA GLU A 372 -12.84 30.81 -3.44
C GLU A 372 -11.47 31.49 -3.27
N GLY A 373 -10.36 30.73 -3.38
CA GLY A 373 -9.00 31.25 -3.32
C GLY A 373 -8.47 31.81 -4.64
N ALA A 374 -8.93 31.28 -5.78
CA ALA A 374 -8.50 31.67 -7.14
C ALA A 374 -9.02 33.05 -7.58
N ALA A 375 -9.92 33.66 -6.81
CA ALA A 375 -10.51 34.97 -7.09
C ALA A 375 -9.68 36.17 -6.58
N ARG A 376 -8.45 35.95 -6.09
CA ARG A 376 -7.55 37.06 -5.68
C ARG A 376 -6.49 37.32 -6.76
N PRO A 377 -6.42 38.57 -7.26
CA PRO A 377 -5.60 38.94 -8.43
C PRO A 377 -4.10 38.85 -8.20
#